data_AF-A0A543IMA9-F1
#
_entry.id   AF-A0A543IMA9-F1
#
_cell.length_a   1.000
_cell.length_b   1.000
_cell.length_c   1.000
_cell.angle_alpha   90.00
_cell.angle_beta   90.00
_cell.angle_gamma   90.00
#
_symmetry.space_group_name_H-M   'P 1'
#
loop_
_entity.id
_entity.type
_entity.pdbx_description
1 polymer ?
#
loop_
_entity_poly.entity_id
_entity_poly.type
_entity_poly.pdbx_seq_one_letter_code
_entity_poly.pdbx_strand_id
1 'polypeptide(L)'
;MNHHADRPDDSASGQEPGPPHGGRPPHDRTPNDRRAHDRPAHDPPPLDPPPHDRPAHDRPAHERPRGEQPRGAHPRWAHPPRPRPYLPPGWRPPYMGPPLPPVPPGTRLPPVPFAPLAPPVPPPAPPPPFPAAVPDNARGVIWAFVPFITLGYGTPFSFLYAAIRRGSWSLGATAAGYGVGTAAVLTMLQVGNPFLVVLATFLGVLLWIAGTGHAFAVRSKVFPGDVPRNRRNQHAIEVARYRRSLRDEARALAAEDPALARELRIGRPDLPRAYDDGGLVDVNHAPREILAALPGMTPELADRVVRVREERGGFVSAEEMAVDADIPPDVLPLMADYTIFLK
;
A
#
# COMPACT_ATOMS: atom_id res chain seq x y z
N MET A 1 43.60 78.11 16.05
CA MET A 1 42.98 79.44 15.96
C MET A 1 41.86 79.39 14.92
N ASN A 2 40.65 79.78 15.35
CA ASN A 2 39.45 80.20 14.60
C ASN A 2 38.75 79.12 13.73
N HIS A 3 37.56 78.60 14.07
CA HIS A 3 36.20 79.17 14.25
C HIS A 3 35.65 79.96 13.05
N HIS A 4 34.67 79.36 12.35
CA HIS A 4 33.33 79.89 12.02
C HIS A 4 32.52 78.77 11.31
N ALA A 5 31.41 78.31 11.90
CA ALA A 5 30.00 78.64 11.54
C ALA A 5 29.58 77.95 10.23
N ASP A 6 28.41 77.35 10.01
CA ASP A 6 27.11 77.32 10.69
C ASP A 6 26.33 76.08 10.14
N ARG A 7 25.26 75.65 10.81
CA ARG A 7 24.36 74.52 10.46
C ARG A 7 23.02 75.08 9.88
N PRO A 8 21.98 74.28 9.58
CA PRO A 8 21.76 73.24 8.55
C PRO A 8 20.51 73.56 7.66
N ASP A 9 20.11 72.67 6.74
CA ASP A 9 18.67 72.35 6.51
C ASP A 9 18.47 71.05 5.68
N ASP A 10 17.89 70.07 6.36
CA ASP A 10 16.80 69.15 5.99
C ASP A 10 16.65 68.45 4.62
N SER A 11 16.68 67.11 4.74
CA SER A 11 15.63 66.15 4.33
C SER A 11 15.70 65.41 2.99
N ALA A 12 15.68 64.06 3.17
CA ALA A 12 14.97 63.03 2.39
C ALA A 12 15.68 62.32 1.20
N SER A 13 16.19 61.12 1.54
CA SER A 13 15.91 59.80 0.92
C SER A 13 15.97 59.60 -0.60
N GLY A 14 16.78 58.62 -1.05
CA GLY A 14 16.44 57.81 -2.23
C GLY A 14 17.61 57.18 -3.02
N GLN A 15 17.51 55.86 -3.22
CA GLN A 15 18.04 55.05 -4.33
C GLN A 15 19.51 54.58 -4.35
N GLU A 16 19.70 53.29 -4.03
CA GLU A 16 20.75 52.43 -4.57
C GLU A 16 20.43 51.96 -6.01
N PRO A 17 21.45 51.62 -6.82
CA PRO A 17 21.32 51.35 -8.26
C PRO A 17 20.99 49.88 -8.59
N GLY A 18 20.18 49.68 -9.64
CA GLY A 18 19.75 48.37 -10.14
C GLY A 18 20.78 47.62 -11.00
N PRO A 19 20.59 46.31 -11.23
CA PRO A 19 21.42 45.50 -12.12
C PRO A 19 20.89 45.43 -13.58
N PRO A 20 21.72 45.02 -14.55
CA PRO A 20 21.50 45.29 -15.97
C PRO A 20 20.74 44.20 -16.74
N HIS A 21 20.18 44.64 -17.86
CA HIS A 21 19.48 43.90 -18.89
C HIS A 21 20.35 42.84 -19.60
N GLY A 22 19.79 41.64 -19.78
CA GLY A 22 20.23 40.63 -20.75
C GLY A 22 19.01 40.07 -21.48
N GLY A 23 18.84 40.47 -22.74
CA GLY A 23 17.68 40.17 -23.57
C GLY A 23 17.67 38.76 -24.18
N ARG A 24 16.47 38.21 -24.34
CA ARG A 24 16.10 37.18 -25.34
C ARG A 24 14.93 37.73 -26.18
N PRO A 25 14.92 37.52 -27.51
CA PRO A 25 13.86 38.02 -28.40
C PRO A 25 12.61 37.12 -28.41
N PRO A 26 11.47 37.60 -28.98
CA PRO A 26 10.12 37.13 -28.66
C PRO A 26 9.39 36.39 -29.82
N HIS A 27 8.15 35.97 -29.54
CA HIS A 27 7.06 35.50 -30.44
C HIS A 27 7.06 33.98 -30.71
N ASP A 28 6.02 33.19 -30.43
CA ASP A 28 4.59 33.35 -30.73
C ASP A 28 3.65 33.10 -29.54
N ARG A 29 2.66 33.98 -29.36
CA ARG A 29 1.40 33.70 -28.65
C ARG A 29 0.25 34.21 -29.51
N THR A 30 -0.65 33.31 -29.89
CA THR A 30 -1.96 33.68 -30.47
C THR A 30 -2.96 34.03 -29.37
N PRO A 31 -3.92 34.94 -29.64
CA PRO A 31 -4.75 35.57 -28.62
C PRO A 31 -6.14 34.93 -28.56
N ASN A 32 -6.65 34.64 -27.35
CA ASN A 32 -8.09 34.74 -27.13
C ASN A 32 -8.42 34.95 -25.64
N ASP A 33 -8.37 36.20 -25.20
CA ASP A 33 -9.15 36.67 -24.06
C ASP A 33 -10.54 37.06 -24.57
N ARG A 34 -11.58 36.31 -24.17
CA ARG A 34 -12.95 36.84 -24.07
C ARG A 34 -13.68 36.27 -22.85
N ARG A 35 -13.70 37.14 -21.83
CA ARG A 35 -14.81 37.52 -20.94
C ARG A 35 -15.75 36.44 -20.40
N ALA A 36 -15.84 36.48 -19.07
CA ALA A 36 -16.94 35.99 -18.26
C ALA A 36 -18.30 36.62 -18.65
N HIS A 37 -19.34 35.83 -18.30
CA HIS A 37 -20.78 36.10 -18.15
C HIS A 37 -21.70 35.29 -19.07
N ASP A 38 -22.77 34.81 -18.43
CA ASP A 38 -23.95 34.06 -18.90
C ASP A 38 -23.86 32.53 -18.92
N ARG A 39 -24.00 31.94 -17.72
CA ARG A 39 -24.53 30.58 -17.53
C ARG A 39 -26.06 30.61 -17.74
N PRO A 40 -26.66 29.77 -18.58
CA PRO A 40 -28.06 29.42 -18.45
C PRO A 40 -28.24 28.50 -17.23
N ALA A 41 -29.14 28.88 -16.32
CA ALA A 41 -29.68 27.97 -15.33
C ALA A 41 -30.52 26.91 -16.04
N HIS A 42 -30.15 25.64 -15.90
CA HIS A 42 -31.02 24.52 -16.19
C HIS A 42 -31.33 23.82 -14.88
N ASP A 43 -32.53 24.09 -14.36
CA ASP A 43 -33.15 23.28 -13.34
C ASP A 43 -33.41 21.87 -13.90
N PRO A 44 -33.03 20.79 -13.20
CA PRO A 44 -33.56 19.47 -13.52
C PRO A 44 -35.03 19.39 -13.06
N PRO A 45 -35.94 18.75 -13.83
CA PRO A 45 -37.32 18.59 -13.39
C PRO A 45 -37.39 17.62 -12.19
N PRO A 46 -38.41 17.74 -11.31
CA PRO A 46 -38.65 16.75 -10.26
C PRO A 46 -39.15 15.45 -10.90
N LEU A 47 -38.44 14.35 -10.67
CA LEU A 47 -38.94 13.01 -10.95
C LEU A 47 -39.58 12.48 -9.66
N ASP A 48 -40.90 12.62 -9.55
CA ASP A 48 -41.69 11.85 -8.59
C ASP A 48 -41.73 10.37 -9.03
N PRO A 49 -41.34 9.41 -8.18
CA PRO A 49 -41.61 8.01 -8.46
C PRO A 49 -43.11 7.70 -8.27
N PRO A 50 -43.75 6.92 -9.16
CA PRO A 50 -45.16 6.56 -9.01
C PRO A 50 -45.39 5.64 -7.80
N PRO A 51 -46.60 5.63 -7.22
CA PRO A 51 -46.92 4.75 -6.09
C PRO A 51 -46.96 3.30 -6.57
N HIS A 52 -46.11 2.46 -6.00
CA HIS A 52 -46.20 1.02 -6.20
C HIS A 52 -47.27 0.44 -5.29
N ASP A 53 -48.45 0.18 -5.88
CA ASP A 53 -49.43 -0.75 -5.36
C ASP A 53 -48.79 -2.14 -5.19
N ARG A 54 -48.73 -2.62 -3.94
CA ARG A 54 -48.37 -4.02 -3.65
C ARG A 54 -49.65 -4.86 -3.66
N PRO A 55 -49.77 -5.89 -4.50
CA PRO A 55 -50.80 -6.91 -4.31
C PRO A 55 -50.46 -7.73 -3.06
N ALA A 56 -51.44 -7.90 -2.18
CA ALA A 56 -51.40 -8.86 -1.10
C ALA A 56 -51.35 -10.28 -1.70
N HIS A 57 -50.25 -10.99 -1.47
CA HIS A 57 -50.20 -12.42 -1.74
C HIS A 57 -50.28 -13.21 -0.43
N ASP A 58 -51.37 -13.97 -0.38
CA ASP A 58 -51.76 -14.93 0.64
C ASP A 58 -50.64 -15.91 0.99
N ARG A 59 -50.41 -16.08 2.30
CA ARG A 59 -49.63 -17.19 2.85
C ARG A 59 -50.52 -18.42 2.96
N PRO A 60 -50.16 -19.58 2.38
CA PRO A 60 -50.70 -20.85 2.83
C PRO A 60 -50.02 -21.24 4.14
N ALA A 61 -50.83 -21.49 5.17
CA ALA A 61 -50.43 -22.15 6.39
C ALA A 61 -50.13 -23.62 6.08
N HIS A 62 -48.91 -24.08 6.34
CA HIS A 62 -48.63 -25.52 6.44
C HIS A 62 -47.90 -25.87 7.73
N GLU A 63 -48.41 -26.94 8.31
CA GLU A 63 -48.26 -27.40 9.68
C GLU A 63 -46.83 -27.84 10.01
N ARG A 64 -46.46 -27.61 11.28
CA ARG A 64 -45.24 -28.16 11.88
C ARG A 64 -45.42 -29.66 12.13
N PRO A 65 -44.52 -30.54 11.63
CA PRO A 65 -44.36 -31.85 12.22
C PRO A 65 -43.54 -31.69 13.51
N ARG A 66 -44.11 -32.09 14.65
CA ARG A 66 -43.35 -32.40 15.86
C ARG A 66 -42.51 -33.65 15.57
N GLY A 67 -41.24 -33.45 15.27
CA GLY A 67 -40.23 -34.50 15.17
C GLY A 67 -39.14 -34.30 16.21
N GLU A 68 -38.79 -35.36 16.90
CA GLU A 68 -37.88 -35.42 18.04
C GLU A 68 -36.52 -34.78 17.77
N GLN A 69 -36.02 -34.09 18.79
CA GLN A 69 -34.76 -33.37 18.80
C GLN A 69 -33.60 -34.34 19.06
N PRO A 70 -32.68 -34.61 18.11
CA PRO A 70 -31.47 -35.34 18.42
C PRO A 70 -30.48 -34.38 19.08
N ARG A 71 -30.13 -34.65 20.34
CA ARG A 71 -28.94 -34.06 20.98
C ARG A 71 -27.71 -34.49 20.17
N GLY A 72 -27.12 -33.57 19.40
CA GLY A 72 -25.90 -33.86 18.66
C GLY A 72 -25.26 -32.63 18.02
N ALA A 73 -24.09 -32.26 18.54
CA ALA A 73 -23.02 -31.48 17.90
C ALA A 73 -23.33 -30.06 17.36
N HIS A 74 -22.91 -29.04 18.12
CA HIS A 74 -22.60 -27.73 17.57
C HIS A 74 -21.52 -27.85 16.47
N PRO A 75 -21.72 -27.29 15.26
CA PRO A 75 -20.63 -27.15 14.30
C PRO A 75 -19.67 -26.08 14.81
N ARG A 76 -18.52 -26.53 15.32
CA ARG A 76 -17.37 -25.70 15.68
C ARG A 76 -16.80 -25.11 14.39
N TRP A 77 -17.07 -23.83 14.13
CA TRP A 77 -16.38 -23.09 13.06
C TRP A 77 -14.88 -23.21 13.31
N ALA A 78 -14.18 -23.94 12.44
CA ALA A 78 -12.73 -24.02 12.47
C ALA A 78 -12.17 -22.66 12.09
N HIS A 79 -11.53 -21.98 13.04
CA HIS A 79 -10.70 -20.83 12.71
C HIS A 79 -9.62 -21.27 11.72
N PRO A 80 -9.35 -20.50 10.64
CA PRO A 80 -8.21 -20.79 9.78
C PRO A 80 -6.93 -20.73 10.62
N PRO A 81 -5.96 -21.65 10.42
CA PRO A 81 -4.72 -21.64 11.18
C PRO A 81 -3.99 -20.32 10.93
N ARG A 82 -3.53 -19.66 12.00
CA ARG A 82 -2.71 -18.45 11.92
C ARG A 82 -1.49 -18.74 11.02
N PRO A 83 -1.11 -17.83 10.10
CA PRO A 83 0.11 -18.01 9.31
C PRO A 83 1.31 -18.08 10.26
N ARG A 84 2.11 -19.15 10.13
CA ARG A 84 3.36 -19.27 10.87
C ARG A 84 4.29 -18.11 10.47
N PRO A 85 4.94 -17.43 11.43
CA PRO A 85 5.97 -16.45 11.09
C PRO A 85 7.04 -17.12 10.22
N TYR A 86 7.41 -16.48 9.12
CA TYR A 86 8.52 -16.94 8.29
C TYR A 86 9.82 -16.76 9.08
N LEU A 87 10.40 -17.87 9.54
CA LEU A 87 11.72 -17.91 10.15
C LEU A 87 12.77 -18.10 9.03
N PRO A 88 13.76 -17.22 8.90
CA PRO A 88 14.80 -17.36 7.89
C PRO A 88 15.60 -18.66 8.11
N PRO A 89 16.07 -19.34 7.03
CA PRO A 89 16.85 -20.57 7.15
C PRO A 89 18.10 -20.34 8.00
N GLY A 90 18.24 -21.09 9.09
CA GLY A 90 19.40 -21.00 10.00
C GLY A 90 19.15 -20.26 11.32
N TRP A 91 17.97 -19.66 11.52
CA TRP A 91 17.65 -19.08 12.83
C TRP A 91 17.38 -20.19 13.86
N ARG A 92 18.25 -20.27 14.88
CA ARG A 92 18.01 -21.08 16.07
C ARG A 92 17.52 -20.13 17.18
N PRO A 93 16.45 -20.46 17.92
CA PRO A 93 16.13 -19.74 19.14
C PRO A 93 17.36 -19.72 20.06
N PRO A 94 17.61 -18.65 20.83
CA PRO A 94 18.59 -18.69 21.90
C PRO A 94 18.30 -19.93 22.75
N TYR A 95 19.30 -20.77 22.97
CA TYR A 95 19.17 -21.93 23.85
C TYR A 95 18.79 -21.42 25.24
N MET A 96 17.51 -21.49 25.60
CA MET A 96 17.13 -21.44 27.01
C MET A 96 17.72 -22.71 27.60
N GLY A 97 18.77 -22.55 28.41
CA GLY A 97 19.34 -23.65 29.16
C GLY A 97 18.27 -24.39 29.96
N PRO A 98 18.56 -25.62 30.41
CA PRO A 98 17.65 -26.32 31.30
C PRO A 98 17.23 -25.42 32.47
N PRO A 99 15.96 -25.49 32.92
CA PRO A 99 15.48 -24.70 34.05
C PRO A 99 16.40 -24.94 35.24
N LEU A 100 16.87 -23.85 35.86
CA LEU A 100 17.72 -23.93 37.04
C LEU A 100 16.97 -24.72 38.13
N PRO A 101 17.63 -25.64 38.84
CA PRO A 101 17.01 -26.34 39.95
C PRO A 101 16.54 -25.33 41.00
N PRO A 102 15.42 -25.61 41.70
CA PRO A 102 14.91 -24.73 42.75
C PRO A 102 15.98 -24.52 43.82
N VAL A 103 16.29 -23.26 44.12
CA VAL A 103 17.24 -22.89 45.17
C VAL A 103 16.63 -23.21 46.54
N PRO A 104 17.31 -23.94 47.43
CA PRO A 104 16.81 -24.22 48.77
C PRO A 104 16.58 -22.93 49.57
N PRO A 105 15.52 -22.86 50.42
CA PRO A 105 15.30 -21.73 51.31
C PRO A 105 16.51 -21.52 52.23
N GLY A 106 17.07 -20.31 52.25
CA GLY A 106 18.20 -19.94 53.11
C GLY A 106 19.55 -19.78 52.41
N THR A 107 19.64 -20.04 51.11
CA THR A 107 20.87 -19.83 50.33
C THR A 107 21.04 -18.34 50.00
N ARG A 108 22.04 -17.67 50.59
CA ARG A 108 22.46 -16.33 50.13
C ARG A 108 23.27 -16.47 48.85
N LEU A 109 22.70 -16.05 47.71
CA LEU A 109 23.45 -15.94 46.46
C LEU A 109 24.55 -14.88 46.62
N PRO A 110 25.76 -15.09 46.08
CA PRO A 110 26.79 -14.06 46.07
C PRO A 110 26.30 -12.85 45.25
N PRO A 111 26.71 -11.62 45.59
CA PRO A 111 26.36 -10.44 44.81
C PRO A 111 26.87 -10.60 43.38
N VAL A 112 25.96 -10.52 42.42
CA VAL A 112 26.30 -10.52 41.00
C VAL A 112 27.12 -9.26 40.72
N PRO A 113 28.35 -9.34 40.20
CA PRO A 113 29.08 -8.13 39.84
C PRO A 113 28.31 -7.41 38.73
N PHE A 114 27.93 -6.16 38.98
CA PHE A 114 27.36 -5.29 37.95
C PHE A 114 28.40 -5.15 36.82
N ALA A 115 28.16 -5.81 35.69
CA ALA A 115 28.88 -5.51 34.47
C ALA A 115 28.49 -4.08 34.03
N PRO A 116 29.44 -3.19 33.71
CA PRO A 116 29.10 -1.87 33.20
C PRO A 116 28.27 -1.99 31.93
N LEU A 117 27.19 -1.19 31.84
CA LEU A 117 26.33 -1.09 30.67
C LEU A 117 27.21 -0.91 29.42
N ALA A 118 27.16 -1.88 28.51
CA ALA A 118 27.84 -1.76 27.22
C ALA A 118 27.35 -0.46 26.53
N PRO A 119 28.24 0.31 25.89
CA PRO A 119 27.84 1.52 25.20
C PRO A 119 26.77 1.20 24.15
N PRO A 120 25.83 2.14 23.88
CA PRO A 120 24.78 1.92 22.90
C PRO A 120 25.41 1.58 21.55
N VAL A 121 25.05 0.42 21.01
CA VAL A 121 25.50 -0.03 19.70
C VAL A 121 25.06 1.03 18.67
N PRO A 122 25.98 1.62 17.89
CA PRO A 122 25.60 2.58 16.86
C PRO A 122 24.63 1.92 15.87
N PRO A 123 23.64 2.65 15.33
CA PRO A 123 22.70 2.09 14.38
C PRO A 123 23.47 1.48 13.20
N PRO A 124 23.05 0.30 12.70
CA PRO A 124 23.71 -0.35 11.60
C PRO A 124 23.74 0.59 10.39
N ALA A 125 24.93 0.76 9.80
CA ALA A 125 25.10 1.57 8.60
C ALA A 125 24.11 1.11 7.51
N PRO A 126 23.53 2.03 6.73
CA PRO A 126 22.66 1.66 5.62
C PRO A 126 23.42 0.73 4.67
N PRO A 127 22.81 -0.38 4.21
CA PRO A 127 23.48 -1.29 3.31
C PRO A 127 23.91 -0.54 2.03
N PRO A 128 25.06 -0.89 1.44
CA PRO A 128 25.49 -0.27 0.19
C PRO A 128 24.41 -0.42 -0.88
N PRO A 129 24.25 0.54 -1.80
CA PRO A 129 23.29 0.41 -2.89
C PRO A 129 23.65 -0.84 -3.69
N PHE A 130 22.84 -1.90 -3.54
CA PHE A 130 23.01 -3.11 -4.32
C PHE A 130 22.94 -2.71 -5.80
N PRO A 131 23.88 -3.17 -6.66
CA PRO A 131 23.71 -3.01 -8.10
C PRO A 131 22.34 -3.60 -8.44
N ALA A 132 21.51 -2.83 -9.15
CA ALA A 132 20.15 -3.22 -9.48
C ALA A 132 20.20 -4.60 -10.16
N ALA A 133 19.82 -5.65 -9.44
CA ALA A 133 19.70 -6.98 -10.02
C ALA A 133 18.79 -6.85 -11.24
N VAL A 134 19.28 -7.24 -12.42
CA VAL A 134 18.47 -7.23 -13.64
C VAL A 134 17.20 -8.01 -13.31
N PRO A 135 16.03 -7.36 -13.31
CA PRO A 135 14.84 -7.99 -12.78
C PRO A 135 14.51 -9.22 -13.63
N ASP A 136 14.11 -10.32 -12.98
CA ASP A 136 13.90 -11.62 -13.64
C ASP A 136 12.85 -11.56 -14.78
N ASN A 137 12.02 -10.51 -14.78
CA ASN A 137 11.12 -10.20 -15.88
C ASN A 137 11.86 -9.93 -17.21
N ALA A 138 12.99 -9.23 -17.21
CA ALA A 138 13.76 -8.91 -18.41
C ALA A 138 14.38 -10.17 -19.01
N ARG A 139 14.93 -11.04 -18.15
CA ARG A 139 15.45 -12.36 -18.55
C ARG A 139 14.35 -13.25 -19.13
N GLY A 140 13.16 -13.22 -18.55
CA GLY A 140 12.01 -13.96 -19.07
C GLY A 140 11.52 -13.45 -20.43
N VAL A 141 11.58 -12.14 -20.69
CA VAL A 141 11.25 -11.58 -22.02
C VAL A 141 12.28 -12.05 -23.04
N ILE A 142 13.56 -11.89 -22.76
CA ILE A 142 14.65 -12.32 -23.65
C ILE A 142 14.53 -13.81 -23.99
N TRP A 143 14.26 -14.65 -22.98
CA TRP A 143 14.03 -16.07 -23.18
C TRP A 143 12.81 -16.37 -24.08
N ALA A 144 11.69 -15.67 -23.88
CA ALA A 144 10.48 -15.87 -24.70
C ALA A 144 10.67 -15.44 -26.17
N PHE A 145 11.64 -14.57 -26.46
CA PHE A 145 12.04 -14.20 -27.82
C PHE A 145 12.97 -15.19 -28.50
N VAL A 146 13.54 -16.18 -27.79
CA VAL A 146 14.47 -17.15 -28.40
C VAL A 146 13.82 -17.89 -29.58
N PRO A 147 12.61 -18.46 -29.48
CA PRO A 147 11.93 -19.06 -30.64
C PRO A 147 11.73 -18.10 -31.80
N PHE A 148 11.44 -16.83 -31.49
CA PHE A 148 11.21 -15.81 -32.50
C PHE A 148 12.48 -15.50 -33.30
N ILE A 149 13.57 -15.17 -32.60
CA ILE A 149 14.87 -14.78 -33.19
C ILE A 149 15.51 -15.95 -33.95
N THR A 150 15.26 -17.18 -33.50
CA THR A 150 15.80 -18.39 -34.14
C THR A 150 14.89 -18.97 -35.23
N LEU A 151 13.87 -18.21 -35.68
CA LEU A 151 12.90 -18.66 -36.70
C LEU A 151 12.26 -20.03 -36.36
N GLY A 152 12.01 -20.27 -35.08
CA GLY A 152 11.38 -21.48 -34.55
C GLY A 152 12.35 -22.61 -34.17
N TYR A 153 13.59 -22.62 -34.68
CA TYR A 153 14.56 -23.69 -34.41
C TYR A 153 15.00 -23.76 -32.94
N GLY A 154 14.99 -22.64 -32.23
CA GLY A 154 15.35 -22.56 -30.81
C GLY A 154 14.23 -23.01 -29.87
N THR A 155 13.02 -23.27 -30.36
CA THR A 155 11.87 -23.68 -29.55
C THR A 155 12.15 -24.92 -28.69
N PRO A 156 12.60 -26.08 -29.23
CA PRO A 156 12.88 -27.26 -28.41
C PRO A 156 13.91 -27.00 -27.30
N PHE A 157 14.98 -26.26 -27.59
CA PHE A 157 16.02 -25.93 -26.61
C PHE A 157 15.51 -24.96 -25.53
N SER A 158 14.70 -23.98 -25.92
CA SER A 158 14.09 -23.02 -25.01
C SER A 158 13.17 -23.70 -23.99
N PHE A 159 12.32 -24.63 -24.45
CA PHE A 159 11.44 -25.42 -23.58
C PHE A 159 12.19 -26.47 -22.78
N LEU A 160 13.27 -27.07 -23.31
CA LEU A 160 14.14 -27.98 -22.56
C LEU A 160 14.83 -27.25 -21.40
N TYR A 161 15.38 -26.06 -21.67
CA TYR A 161 15.92 -25.19 -20.62
C TYR A 161 14.87 -24.88 -19.56
N ALA A 162 13.65 -24.52 -19.97
CA ALA A 162 12.55 -24.26 -19.05
C ALA A 162 12.15 -25.50 -18.21
N ALA A 163 12.18 -26.69 -18.81
CA ALA A 163 11.90 -27.95 -18.15
C ALA A 163 12.94 -28.26 -17.06
N ILE A 164 14.23 -28.12 -17.38
CA ILE A 164 15.34 -28.31 -16.43
C ILE A 164 15.25 -27.28 -15.30
N ARG A 165 15.07 -26.00 -15.65
CA ARG A 165 14.97 -24.90 -14.68
C ARG A 165 13.81 -25.07 -13.70
N ARG A 166 12.67 -25.61 -14.15
CA ARG A 166 11.45 -25.75 -13.34
C ARG A 166 11.22 -27.16 -12.80
N GLY A 167 12.08 -28.13 -13.13
CA GLY A 167 11.86 -29.53 -12.81
C GLY A 167 10.53 -30.08 -13.34
N SER A 168 10.07 -29.58 -14.51
CA SER A 168 8.71 -29.83 -15.01
C SER A 168 8.70 -30.83 -16.17
N TRP A 169 8.05 -31.97 -15.94
CA TRP A 169 7.95 -33.04 -16.93
C TRP A 169 7.07 -32.65 -18.13
N SER A 170 6.03 -31.84 -17.92
CA SER A 170 5.17 -31.34 -19.01
C SER A 170 5.89 -30.37 -19.95
N LEU A 171 6.76 -29.51 -19.42
CA LEU A 171 7.65 -28.67 -20.26
C LEU A 171 8.67 -29.53 -21.01
N GLY A 172 9.15 -30.61 -20.40
CA GLY A 172 10.02 -31.60 -21.05
C GLY A 172 9.31 -32.30 -22.22
N ALA A 173 8.07 -32.76 -22.02
CA ALA A 173 7.25 -33.34 -23.09
C ALA A 173 6.96 -32.32 -24.21
N THR A 174 6.72 -31.06 -23.85
CA THR A 174 6.55 -29.96 -24.83
C THR A 174 7.83 -29.75 -25.66
N ALA A 175 8.99 -29.75 -25.00
CA ALA A 175 10.29 -29.65 -25.67
C ALA A 175 10.52 -30.81 -26.66
N ALA A 176 10.21 -32.03 -26.25
CA ALA A 176 10.30 -33.22 -27.09
C ALA A 176 9.35 -33.13 -28.30
N GLY A 177 8.10 -32.69 -28.10
CA GLY A 177 7.12 -32.51 -29.17
C GLY A 177 7.59 -31.50 -30.23
N TYR A 178 8.07 -30.32 -29.81
CA TYR A 178 8.66 -29.35 -30.74
C TYR A 178 9.93 -29.87 -31.41
N GLY A 179 10.75 -30.64 -30.70
CA GLY A 179 11.96 -31.26 -31.24
C GLY A 179 11.66 -32.25 -32.37
N VAL A 180 10.72 -33.16 -32.14
CA VAL A 180 10.25 -34.13 -33.14
C VAL A 180 9.64 -33.41 -34.34
N GLY A 181 8.78 -32.42 -34.11
CA GLY A 181 8.18 -31.64 -35.20
C GLY A 181 9.20 -30.87 -36.03
N THR A 182 10.21 -30.27 -35.38
CA THR A 182 11.30 -29.57 -36.07
C THR A 182 12.16 -30.53 -36.90
N ALA A 183 12.50 -31.71 -36.35
CA ALA A 183 13.25 -32.74 -37.06
C ALA A 183 12.48 -33.29 -38.27
N ALA A 184 11.17 -33.47 -38.14
CA ALA A 184 10.31 -33.91 -39.25
C ALA A 184 10.30 -32.87 -40.39
N VAL A 185 10.13 -31.58 -40.06
CA VAL A 185 10.21 -30.49 -41.04
C VAL A 185 11.57 -30.47 -41.74
N LEU A 186 12.67 -30.55 -40.99
CA LEU A 186 14.02 -30.60 -41.56
C LEU A 186 14.21 -31.81 -42.47
N THR A 187 13.71 -32.98 -42.09
CA THR A 187 13.79 -34.20 -42.89
C THR A 187 13.03 -34.04 -44.21
N MET A 188 11.79 -33.53 -44.17
CA MET A 188 10.97 -33.29 -45.36
C MET A 188 11.64 -32.35 -46.37
N LEU A 189 12.37 -31.34 -45.88
CA LEU A 189 13.12 -30.41 -46.74
C LEU A 189 14.28 -31.10 -47.50
N GLN A 190 14.81 -32.23 -47.01
CA GLN A 190 15.94 -32.94 -47.63
C GLN A 190 15.53 -34.04 -48.63
N VAL A 191 14.25 -34.45 -48.65
CA VAL A 191 13.76 -35.57 -49.49
C VAL A 191 13.72 -35.21 -50.99
N GLY A 192 13.88 -33.93 -51.35
CA GLY A 192 13.92 -33.48 -52.76
C GLY A 192 12.56 -33.49 -53.46
N ASN A 193 11.47 -33.75 -52.75
CA ASN A 193 10.10 -33.71 -53.28
C ASN A 193 9.50 -32.29 -53.12
N PRO A 194 9.15 -31.59 -54.22
CA PRO A 194 8.63 -30.22 -54.16
C PRO A 194 7.37 -30.05 -53.30
N PHE A 195 6.48 -31.05 -53.29
CA PHE A 195 5.28 -31.03 -52.46
C PHE A 195 5.62 -31.08 -50.97
N LEU A 196 6.56 -31.95 -50.59
CA LEU A 196 7.03 -32.05 -49.20
C LEU A 196 7.74 -30.78 -48.74
N VAL A 197 8.45 -30.08 -49.64
CA VAL A 197 9.09 -28.79 -49.32
C VAL A 197 8.07 -27.72 -48.98
N VAL A 198 7.01 -27.59 -49.78
CA VAL A 198 5.92 -26.63 -49.52
C VAL A 198 5.22 -26.95 -48.19
N LEU A 199 4.88 -28.22 -47.98
CA LEU A 199 4.26 -28.69 -46.73
C LEU A 199 5.17 -28.43 -45.52
N ALA A 200 6.48 -28.73 -45.63
CA ALA A 200 7.44 -28.51 -44.57
C ALA A 200 7.60 -27.03 -44.21
N THR A 201 7.61 -26.16 -45.21
CA THR A 201 7.68 -24.71 -45.00
C THR A 201 6.43 -24.20 -44.29
N PHE A 202 5.25 -24.64 -44.73
CA PHE A 202 3.98 -24.30 -44.08
C PHE A 202 3.93 -24.75 -42.62
N LEU A 203 4.28 -26.01 -42.34
CA LEU A 203 4.34 -26.54 -40.97
C LEU A 203 5.42 -25.84 -40.13
N GLY A 204 6.57 -25.52 -40.71
CA GLY A 204 7.65 -24.78 -40.05
C GLY A 204 7.19 -23.41 -39.57
N VAL A 205 6.45 -22.66 -40.40
CA VAL A 205 5.88 -21.36 -40.02
C VAL A 205 4.86 -21.51 -38.89
N LEU A 206 3.99 -22.52 -38.94
CA LEU A 206 3.03 -22.78 -37.85
C LEU A 206 3.75 -23.13 -36.54
N LEU A 207 4.78 -23.98 -36.59
CA LEU A 207 5.59 -24.34 -35.43
C LEU A 207 6.32 -23.11 -34.86
N TRP A 208 6.80 -22.21 -35.71
CA TRP A 208 7.46 -20.97 -35.29
C TRP A 208 6.50 -20.01 -34.56
N ILE A 209 5.32 -19.76 -35.13
CA ILE A 209 4.31 -18.89 -34.52
C ILE A 209 3.81 -19.53 -33.22
N ALA A 210 3.47 -20.82 -33.24
CA ALA A 210 3.01 -21.54 -32.07
C ALA A 210 4.08 -21.59 -30.97
N GLY A 211 5.34 -21.87 -31.31
CA GLY A 211 6.45 -21.91 -30.37
C GLY A 211 6.70 -20.56 -29.69
N THR A 212 6.63 -19.47 -30.46
CA THR A 212 6.76 -18.11 -29.92
C THR A 212 5.60 -17.77 -29.00
N GLY A 213 4.34 -17.96 -29.45
CA GLY A 213 3.16 -17.69 -28.64
C GLY A 213 3.14 -18.52 -27.35
N HIS A 214 3.49 -19.80 -27.44
CA HIS A 214 3.57 -20.70 -26.30
C HIS A 214 4.66 -20.25 -25.31
N ALA A 215 5.85 -19.86 -25.77
CA ALA A 215 6.90 -19.34 -24.90
C ALA A 215 6.44 -18.10 -24.11
N PHE A 216 5.74 -17.16 -24.75
CA PHE A 216 5.13 -16.02 -24.03
C PHE A 216 4.05 -16.45 -23.03
N ALA A 217 3.21 -17.42 -23.39
CA ALA A 217 2.15 -17.93 -22.52
C ALA A 217 2.69 -18.62 -21.25
N VAL A 218 3.82 -19.33 -21.35
CA VAL A 218 4.44 -20.00 -20.18
C VAL A 218 5.49 -19.13 -19.47
N ARG A 219 5.87 -17.97 -20.02
CA ARG A 219 6.92 -17.09 -19.46
C ARG A 219 6.73 -16.80 -17.99
N SER A 220 5.51 -16.46 -17.55
CA SER A 220 5.22 -16.15 -16.13
C SER A 220 5.38 -17.37 -15.21
N LYS A 221 5.22 -18.59 -15.75
CA LYS A 221 5.44 -19.84 -15.01
C LYS A 221 6.93 -20.18 -14.91
N VAL A 222 7.71 -19.92 -15.96
CA VAL A 222 9.16 -20.22 -16.01
C VAL A 222 9.99 -19.15 -15.29
N PHE A 223 9.58 -17.89 -15.45
CA PHE A 223 10.15 -16.70 -14.82
C PHE A 223 9.04 -15.97 -14.05
N PRO A 224 8.71 -16.42 -12.82
CA PRO A 224 7.80 -15.69 -11.95
C PRO A 224 8.34 -14.26 -11.78
N GLY A 225 7.49 -13.27 -12.00
CA GLY A 225 7.89 -11.89 -11.80
C GLY A 225 8.03 -11.63 -10.30
N ASP A 226 9.23 -11.27 -9.84
CA ASP A 226 9.36 -10.57 -8.57
C ASP A 226 8.62 -9.24 -8.69
N VAL A 227 7.59 -9.01 -7.87
CA VAL A 227 7.01 -7.66 -7.75
C VAL A 227 8.16 -6.76 -7.31
N PRO A 228 8.64 -5.81 -8.14
CA PRO A 228 9.80 -5.02 -7.80
C PRO A 228 9.55 -4.37 -6.45
N ARG A 229 10.52 -4.43 -5.52
CA ARG A 229 10.40 -3.77 -4.20
C ARG A 229 9.93 -2.31 -4.36
N ASN A 230 10.35 -1.65 -5.44
CA ASN A 230 9.90 -0.33 -5.85
C ASN A 230 8.36 -0.22 -6.01
N ARG A 231 7.68 -1.17 -6.68
CA ARG A 231 6.21 -1.13 -6.81
C ARG A 231 5.49 -1.32 -5.49
N ARG A 232 6.00 -2.19 -4.60
CA ARG A 232 5.41 -2.35 -3.26
C ARG A 232 5.54 -1.07 -2.44
N ASN A 233 6.70 -0.42 -2.51
CA ASN A 233 6.94 0.86 -1.84
C ASN A 233 6.06 1.97 -2.44
N GLN A 234 5.92 2.03 -3.77
CA GLN A 234 5.02 2.98 -4.45
C GLN A 234 3.58 2.80 -4.00
N HIS A 235 3.08 1.56 -3.97
CA HIS A 235 1.73 1.27 -3.49
C HIS A 235 1.55 1.66 -2.01
N ALA A 236 2.56 1.41 -1.16
CA ALA A 236 2.51 1.83 0.25
C ALA A 236 2.44 3.37 0.38
N ILE A 237 3.18 4.11 -0.43
CA ILE A 237 3.14 5.58 -0.48
C ILE A 237 1.77 6.07 -0.96
N GLU A 238 1.21 5.46 -2.01
CA GLU A 238 -0.12 5.80 -2.54
C GLU A 238 -1.21 5.57 -1.50
N VAL A 239 -1.20 4.42 -0.81
CA VAL A 239 -2.15 4.12 0.27
C VAL A 239 -2.02 5.12 1.42
N ALA A 240 -0.80 5.48 1.81
CA ALA A 240 -0.57 6.46 2.88
C ALA A 240 -1.09 7.87 2.50
N ARG A 241 -0.87 8.29 1.24
CA ARG A 241 -1.41 9.57 0.71
C ARG A 241 -2.94 9.56 0.66
N TYR A 242 -3.53 8.47 0.18
CA TYR A 242 -4.98 8.31 0.12
C TYR A 242 -5.62 8.36 1.52
N ARG A 243 -5.03 7.69 2.52
CA ARG A 243 -5.50 7.81 3.90
C ARG A 243 -5.36 9.21 4.47
N ARG A 244 -4.35 9.98 4.04
CA ARG A 244 -4.22 11.38 4.45
C ARG A 244 -5.33 12.24 3.84
N SER A 245 -5.63 12.08 2.54
CA SER A 245 -6.72 12.85 1.92
C SER A 245 -8.08 12.56 2.54
N LEU A 246 -8.37 11.30 2.90
CA LEU A 246 -9.60 10.95 3.63
C LEU A 246 -9.72 11.66 4.98
N ARG A 247 -8.62 11.80 5.73
CA ARG A 247 -8.60 12.55 6.99
C ARG A 247 -8.89 14.03 6.76
N ASP A 248 -8.32 14.61 5.71
CA ASP A 248 -8.52 16.03 5.38
C ASP A 248 -9.96 16.31 4.92
N GLU A 249 -10.54 15.42 4.10
CA GLU A 249 -11.95 15.46 3.69
C GLU A 249 -12.90 15.32 4.89
N ALA A 250 -12.63 14.37 5.79
CA ALA A 250 -13.43 14.18 6.99
C ALA A 250 -13.38 15.39 7.93
N ARG A 251 -12.23 16.06 8.08
CA ARG A 251 -12.11 17.30 8.85
C ARG A 251 -12.86 18.45 8.18
N ALA A 252 -12.77 18.57 6.86
CA ALA A 252 -13.52 19.60 6.11
C ALA A 252 -15.03 19.42 6.29
N LEU A 253 -15.53 18.18 6.18
CA LEU A 253 -16.93 17.86 6.41
C LEU A 253 -17.36 18.21 7.84
N ALA A 254 -16.55 17.86 8.84
CA ALA A 254 -16.85 18.15 10.23
C ALA A 254 -16.81 19.64 10.57
N ALA A 255 -15.99 20.44 9.87
CA ALA A 255 -15.96 21.88 10.03
C ALA A 255 -17.20 22.56 9.41
N GLU A 256 -17.72 22.01 8.31
CA GLU A 256 -18.92 22.50 7.63
C GLU A 256 -20.21 22.08 8.33
N ASP A 257 -20.34 20.79 8.68
CA ASP A 257 -21.50 20.22 9.37
C ASP A 257 -21.08 19.25 10.49
N PRO A 258 -20.91 19.76 11.73
CA PRO A 258 -20.59 18.93 12.88
C PRO A 258 -21.70 17.92 13.24
N ALA A 259 -22.96 18.19 12.90
CA ALA A 259 -24.06 17.28 13.21
C ALA A 259 -24.02 16.04 12.32
N LEU A 260 -23.79 16.25 11.02
CA LEU A 260 -23.58 15.17 10.06
C LEU A 260 -22.34 14.35 10.40
N ALA A 261 -21.23 14.99 10.80
CA ALA A 261 -20.02 14.27 11.21
C ALA A 261 -20.27 13.30 12.39
N ARG A 262 -21.12 13.70 13.36
CA ARG A 262 -21.56 12.83 14.46
C ARG A 262 -22.44 11.68 13.96
N GLU A 263 -23.36 11.93 13.04
CA GLU A 263 -24.20 10.89 12.44
C GLU A 263 -23.35 9.84 11.69
N LEU A 264 -22.34 10.29 10.94
CA LEU A 264 -21.38 9.45 10.22
C LEU A 264 -20.34 8.78 11.13
N ARG A 265 -20.30 9.15 12.42
CA ARG A 265 -19.38 8.61 13.44
C ARG A 265 -17.92 8.81 13.08
N ILE A 266 -17.60 9.98 12.51
CA ILE A 266 -16.22 10.38 12.22
C ILE A 266 -15.44 10.42 13.53
N GLY A 267 -14.25 9.83 13.54
CA GLY A 267 -13.40 9.77 14.73
C GLY A 267 -13.77 8.67 15.74
N ARG A 268 -14.77 7.82 15.45
CA ARG A 268 -15.25 6.79 16.38
C ARG A 268 -15.03 5.37 15.85
N PRO A 269 -13.79 4.85 15.86
CA PRO A 269 -13.49 3.50 15.37
C PRO A 269 -14.05 2.39 16.27
N ASP A 270 -14.49 2.74 17.49
CA ASP A 270 -15.17 1.85 18.42
C ASP A 270 -16.63 1.56 18.02
N LEU A 271 -17.24 2.41 17.20
CA LEU A 271 -18.62 2.25 16.73
C LEU A 271 -18.65 1.71 15.30
N PRO A 272 -19.65 0.88 14.94
CA PRO A 272 -19.84 0.46 13.55
C PRO A 272 -20.07 1.69 12.65
N ARG A 273 -19.25 1.90 11.63
CA ARG A 273 -19.34 3.06 10.75
C ARG A 273 -19.24 2.67 9.28
N ALA A 274 -19.96 3.39 8.42
CA ALA A 274 -19.93 3.19 6.97
C ALA A 274 -18.99 4.16 6.26
N TYR A 275 -18.68 5.29 6.89
CA TYR A 275 -17.79 6.31 6.37
C TYR A 275 -16.33 6.02 6.77
N ASP A 276 -15.41 6.08 5.81
CA ASP A 276 -13.98 5.93 6.04
C ASP A 276 -13.34 7.30 6.25
N ASP A 277 -13.08 7.64 7.51
CA ASP A 277 -12.45 8.89 7.94
C ASP A 277 -10.92 8.90 7.84
N GLY A 278 -10.32 7.87 7.21
CA GLY A 278 -8.87 7.75 7.08
C GLY A 278 -8.16 7.41 8.40
N GLY A 279 -8.91 7.03 9.44
CA GLY A 279 -8.38 6.64 10.75
C GLY A 279 -8.31 7.78 11.76
N LEU A 280 -9.18 8.79 11.63
CA LEU A 280 -9.31 9.82 12.66
C LEU A 280 -9.85 9.22 13.97
N VAL A 281 -9.48 9.90 15.07
CA VAL A 281 -10.00 9.63 16.41
C VAL A 281 -10.53 10.93 17.00
N ASP A 282 -11.79 10.92 17.39
CA ASP A 282 -12.47 12.02 18.08
C ASP A 282 -12.07 12.00 19.54
N VAL A 283 -11.19 12.93 19.92
CA VAL A 283 -10.60 12.97 21.27
C VAL A 283 -11.65 13.22 22.34
N ASN A 284 -12.75 13.90 22.02
CA ASN A 284 -13.76 14.26 23.00
C ASN A 284 -14.70 13.11 23.35
N HIS A 285 -14.87 12.15 22.43
CA HIS A 285 -15.88 11.10 22.57
C HIS A 285 -15.34 9.67 22.49
N ALA A 286 -14.14 9.46 21.95
CA ALA A 286 -13.55 8.13 21.85
C ALA A 286 -13.23 7.55 23.26
N PRO A 287 -13.35 6.24 23.45
CA PRO A 287 -12.99 5.61 24.72
C PRO A 287 -11.47 5.59 24.91
N ARG A 288 -11.04 5.45 26.17
CA ARG A 288 -9.64 5.44 26.59
C ARG A 288 -8.77 4.50 25.76
N GLU A 289 -9.27 3.31 25.46
CA GLU A 289 -8.53 2.27 24.74
C GLU A 289 -8.19 2.70 23.30
N ILE A 290 -9.07 3.48 22.67
CA ILE A 290 -8.85 4.03 21.34
C ILE A 290 -7.87 5.21 21.40
N LEU A 291 -8.00 6.08 22.41
CA LEU A 291 -7.04 7.17 22.61
C LEU A 291 -5.62 6.63 22.82
N ALA A 292 -5.47 5.58 23.62
CA ALA A 292 -4.19 4.91 23.86
C ALA A 292 -3.57 4.26 22.61
N ALA A 293 -4.35 4.05 21.55
CA ALA A 293 -3.86 3.54 20.27
C ALA A 293 -3.32 4.64 19.34
N LEU A 294 -3.45 5.91 19.71
CA LEU A 294 -2.91 7.03 18.93
C LEU A 294 -1.38 7.01 18.92
N PRO A 295 -0.72 7.43 17.81
CA PRO A 295 0.73 7.50 17.74
C PRO A 295 1.31 8.40 18.84
N GLY A 296 2.26 7.87 19.62
CA GLY A 296 2.90 8.61 20.71
C GLY A 296 2.07 8.69 22.01
N MET A 297 0.88 8.09 22.05
CA MET A 297 0.08 8.04 23.27
C MET A 297 0.54 6.89 24.19
N THR A 298 0.56 7.15 25.50
CA THR A 298 0.67 6.10 26.53
C THR A 298 -0.68 5.92 27.23
N PRO A 299 -0.93 4.78 27.89
CA PRO A 299 -2.14 4.57 28.67
C PRO A 299 -2.37 5.67 29.73
N GLU A 300 -1.29 6.15 30.35
CA GLU A 300 -1.33 7.22 31.36
C GLU A 300 -1.66 8.58 30.75
N LEU A 301 -1.17 8.88 29.54
CA LEU A 301 -1.56 10.09 28.80
C LEU A 301 -3.04 10.03 28.41
N ALA A 302 -3.52 8.88 27.92
CA ALA A 302 -4.93 8.69 27.60
C ALA A 302 -5.83 8.86 28.83
N ASP A 303 -5.44 8.33 29.99
CA ASP A 303 -6.15 8.55 31.27
C ASP A 303 -6.24 10.03 31.64
N ARG A 304 -5.15 10.79 31.46
CA ARG A 304 -5.17 12.24 31.70
C ARG A 304 -6.10 12.96 30.75
N VAL A 305 -6.06 12.65 29.46
CA VAL A 305 -6.96 13.25 28.45
C VAL A 305 -8.42 12.99 28.81
N VAL A 306 -8.78 11.77 29.19
CA VAL A 306 -10.15 11.41 29.62
C VAL A 306 -10.55 12.19 30.88
N ARG A 307 -9.69 12.23 31.90
CA ARG A 307 -9.97 12.97 33.13
C ARG A 307 -10.17 14.46 32.85
N VAL A 308 -9.29 15.07 32.07
CA VAL A 308 -9.34 16.50 31.75
C VAL A 308 -10.62 16.85 30.98
N ARG A 309 -11.01 16.05 29.98
CA ARG A 309 -12.25 16.33 29.23
C ARG A 309 -13.53 16.15 30.07
N GLU A 310 -13.49 15.26 31.06
CA GLU A 310 -14.61 15.07 32.00
C GLU A 310 -14.71 16.21 33.02
N GLU A 311 -13.58 16.75 33.48
CA GLU A 311 -13.52 17.83 34.47
C GLU A 311 -13.76 19.21 33.87
N ARG A 312 -13.23 19.48 32.67
CA ARG A 312 -13.21 20.82 32.04
C ARG A 312 -14.09 20.94 30.80
N GLY A 313 -14.64 19.83 30.32
CA GLY A 313 -15.28 19.74 29.01
C GLY A 313 -14.30 19.36 27.90
N GLY A 314 -14.83 19.06 26.71
CA GLY A 314 -14.03 18.65 25.55
C GLY A 314 -13.08 19.72 25.05
N PHE A 315 -12.02 19.28 24.37
CA PHE A 315 -11.02 20.15 23.73
C PHE A 315 -11.53 20.68 22.38
N VAL A 316 -11.01 21.82 21.95
CA VAL A 316 -11.27 22.39 20.62
C VAL A 316 -10.12 22.16 19.63
N SER A 317 -8.93 21.79 20.13
CA SER A 317 -7.73 21.62 19.30
C SER A 317 -6.71 20.67 19.92
N ALA A 318 -5.75 20.22 19.11
CA ALA A 318 -4.65 19.38 19.58
C ALA A 318 -3.70 20.17 20.49
N GLU A 319 -3.53 21.47 20.24
CA GLU A 319 -2.70 22.38 21.03
C GLU A 319 -3.29 22.57 22.43
N GLU A 320 -4.60 22.77 22.55
CA GLU A 320 -5.28 22.86 23.85
C GLU A 320 -5.18 21.54 24.62
N MET A 321 -5.43 20.41 23.96
CA MET A 321 -5.23 19.09 24.56
C MET A 321 -3.79 18.91 25.04
N ALA A 322 -2.80 19.38 24.28
CA ALA A 322 -1.40 19.25 24.66
C ALA A 322 -1.05 20.04 25.93
N VAL A 323 -1.58 21.27 26.03
CA VAL A 323 -1.39 22.13 27.20
C VAL A 323 -2.10 21.55 28.42
N ASP A 324 -3.36 21.14 28.27
CA ASP A 324 -4.19 20.75 29.41
C ASP A 324 -3.92 19.33 29.92
N ALA A 325 -3.56 18.41 29.03
CA ALA A 325 -3.22 17.03 29.39
C ALA A 325 -1.72 16.79 29.58
N ASP A 326 -0.89 17.84 29.48
CA ASP A 326 0.57 17.80 29.59
C ASP A 326 1.16 16.73 28.64
N ILE A 327 0.83 16.89 27.35
CA ILE A 327 1.32 16.01 26.28
C ILE A 327 2.69 16.51 25.82
N PRO A 328 3.69 15.62 25.70
CA PRO A 328 5.01 16.00 25.21
C PRO A 328 4.95 16.66 23.81
N PRO A 329 5.68 17.76 23.58
CA PRO A 329 5.59 18.53 22.33
C PRO A 329 6.13 17.78 21.11
N ASP A 330 6.97 16.76 21.30
CA ASP A 330 7.55 15.93 20.24
C ASP A 330 6.54 14.95 19.62
N VAL A 331 5.52 14.54 20.37
CA VAL A 331 4.46 13.63 19.87
C VAL A 331 3.25 14.35 19.29
N LEU A 332 3.07 15.63 19.63
CA LEU A 332 1.91 16.42 19.19
C LEU A 332 1.72 16.45 17.65
N PRO A 333 2.76 16.66 16.82
CA PRO A 333 2.57 16.65 15.36
C PRO A 333 2.07 15.31 14.82
N LEU A 334 2.50 14.20 15.42
CA LEU A 334 2.04 12.86 15.04
C LEU A 334 0.57 12.66 15.45
N MET A 335 0.16 13.17 16.60
CA MET A 335 -1.21 13.04 17.09
C MET A 335 -2.19 13.97 16.37
N ALA A 336 -1.79 15.21 16.08
CA ALA A 336 -2.61 16.18 15.34
C ALA A 336 -3.08 15.61 14.00
N ASP A 337 -2.20 14.83 13.36
CA ASP A 337 -2.48 14.14 12.10
C ASP A 337 -3.62 13.11 12.22
N TYR A 338 -3.87 12.51 13.38
CA TYR A 338 -4.88 11.46 13.60
C TYR A 338 -6.05 11.87 14.50
N THR A 339 -6.08 13.12 14.98
CA THR A 339 -7.11 13.59 15.90
C THR A 339 -8.11 14.53 15.25
N ILE A 340 -9.33 14.51 15.78
CA ILE A 340 -10.41 15.46 15.51
C ILE A 340 -11.12 15.80 16.82
N PHE A 341 -11.77 16.97 16.89
CA PHE A 341 -12.34 17.53 18.10
C PHE A 341 -13.79 17.95 17.84
N LEU A 342 -14.72 17.01 17.97
CA LEU A 342 -16.15 17.30 17.79
C LEU A 342 -16.74 17.79 19.12
N LYS A 343 -17.69 18.73 19.05
CA LYS A 343 -18.42 19.26 20.21
C LYS A 343 -19.72 18.51 20.49
#